data_AF-A0A7K0IXB6-F1
#
_entry.id   AF-A0A7K0IXB6-F1
#
_cell.length_a   1.000
_cell.length_b   1.000
_cell.length_c   1.000
_cell.angle_alpha   90.00
_cell.angle_beta   90.00
_cell.angle_gamma   90.00
#
_symmetry.space_group_name_H-M   'P 1'
#
loop_
_entity.id
_entity.type
_entity.pdbx_description
1 polymer ?
#
loop_
_entity_poly.entity_id
_entity_poly.type
_entity_poly.pdbx_seq_one_letter_code
_entity_poly.pdbx_strand_id
1 'polypeptide(L)'
;MVNNRDDIITFLQSHKDEMSQRFGVVSVGLFGSYARGEAREDSDIDIAIELRPEKKSLSNFIGIRRYLEQQFGPEFREFRGQFT
;
A
#
# COMPACT_ATOMS: atom_id res chain seq x y z
N MET A 1 -11.51 -7.77 7.74
CA MET A 1 -10.48 -8.65 7.16
C MET A 1 -10.63 -8.52 5.66
N VAL A 2 -9.63 -7.92 5.02
CA VAL A 2 -9.57 -7.71 3.58
C VAL A 2 -8.97 -9.00 3.02
N ASN A 3 -9.77 -9.83 2.34
CA ASN A 3 -9.35 -11.20 2.04
C ASN A 3 -9.19 -11.46 0.54
N ASN A 4 -9.40 -10.46 -0.30
CA ASN A 4 -9.25 -10.59 -1.75
C ASN A 4 -8.78 -9.29 -2.40
N ARG A 5 -8.38 -9.40 -3.66
CA ARG A 5 -7.91 -8.30 -4.51
C ARG A 5 -8.86 -7.10 -4.52
N ASP A 6 -10.16 -7.33 -4.61
CA ASP A 6 -11.15 -6.26 -4.76
C ASP A 6 -11.33 -5.49 -3.46
N ASP A 7 -11.27 -6.16 -2.32
CA ASP A 7 -11.25 -5.49 -1.01
C ASP A 7 -10.01 -4.59 -0.88
N ILE A 8 -8.84 -5.07 -1.32
CA ILE A 8 -7.58 -4.30 -1.27
C ILE A 8 -7.71 -3.05 -2.15
N ILE A 9 -8.17 -3.22 -3.40
CA ILE A 9 -8.35 -2.11 -4.33
C ILE A 9 -9.36 -1.09 -3.78
N THR A 10 -10.47 -1.56 -3.24
CA THR A 10 -11.52 -0.71 -2.64
C THR A 10 -10.98 0.09 -1.46
N PHE A 11 -10.19 -0.54 -0.59
CA PHE A 11 -9.52 0.16 0.50
C PHE A 11 -8.57 1.25 -0.02
N LEU A 12 -7.71 0.91 -0.98
CA LEU A 12 -6.73 1.87 -1.52
C LEU A 12 -7.40 3.06 -2.22
N GLN A 13 -8.52 2.83 -2.91
CA GLN A 13 -9.31 3.88 -3.55
C GLN A 13 -9.99 4.79 -2.50
N SER A 14 -10.65 4.20 -1.51
CA SER A 14 -11.39 4.95 -0.48
C SER A 14 -10.48 5.79 0.42
N HIS A 15 -9.22 5.38 0.64
CA HIS A 15 -8.28 6.08 1.50
C HIS A 15 -7.23 6.89 0.73
N LYS A 16 -7.39 7.03 -0.59
CA LYS A 16 -6.43 7.74 -1.45
C LYS A 16 -6.18 9.18 -0.99
N ASP A 17 -7.24 9.91 -0.66
CA ASP A 17 -7.13 11.31 -0.24
C ASP A 17 -6.46 11.44 1.13
N GLU A 18 -6.78 10.54 2.06
CA GLU A 18 -6.14 10.47 3.36
C GLU A 18 -4.64 10.18 3.24
N MET A 19 -4.27 9.19 2.43
CA MET A 19 -2.87 8.84 2.20
C MET A 19 -2.10 9.99 1.53
N SER A 20 -2.73 10.70 0.61
CA SER A 20 -2.18 11.90 -0.01
C SER A 20 -1.95 13.00 1.04
N GLN A 21 -2.95 13.35 1.83
CA GLN A 21 -2.86 14.47 2.78
C GLN A 21 -1.88 14.17 3.93
N ARG A 22 -1.93 12.96 4.49
CA ARG A 22 -1.13 12.59 5.67
C ARG A 22 0.32 12.25 5.31
N PHE A 23 0.53 11.50 4.24
CA PHE A 23 1.85 10.92 3.93
C PHE A 23 2.48 11.46 2.65
N GLY A 24 1.71 12.19 1.83
CA GLY A 24 2.19 12.72 0.55
C GLY A 24 2.12 11.72 -0.60
N VAL A 25 1.28 10.69 -0.50
CA VAL A 25 1.09 9.70 -1.57
C VAL A 25 0.48 10.37 -2.81
N VAL A 26 1.14 10.22 -3.96
CA VAL A 26 0.70 10.65 -5.29
C VAL A 26 -0.05 9.52 -5.98
N SER A 27 0.54 8.32 -5.94
CA SER A 27 -0.02 7.11 -6.52
C SER A 27 0.20 5.92 -5.59
N VAL A 28 -0.74 4.99 -5.62
CA VAL A 28 -0.69 3.74 -4.86
C VAL A 28 -1.24 2.63 -5.74
N GLY A 29 -0.57 1.48 -5.75
CA GLY A 29 -0.93 0.34 -6.59
C GLY A 29 -0.68 -0.98 -5.90
N LEU A 30 -1.59 -1.93 -6.14
CA LEU A 30 -1.44 -3.32 -5.76
C LEU A 30 -0.53 -4.03 -6.78
N PHE A 31 0.47 -4.75 -6.29
CA PHE A 31 1.41 -5.54 -7.06
C PHE A 31 1.37 -7.01 -6.63
N GLY A 32 2.22 -7.84 -7.23
CA GLY A 32 2.41 -9.22 -6.79
C GLY A 32 1.30 -10.18 -7.20
N SER A 33 1.20 -11.28 -6.46
CA SER A 33 0.28 -12.39 -6.73
C SER A 33 -1.20 -11.95 -6.68
N TYR A 34 -1.54 -11.05 -5.76
CA TYR A 34 -2.89 -10.47 -5.67
C TYR A 34 -3.27 -9.67 -6.90
N ALA A 35 -2.35 -8.91 -7.48
CA ALA A 35 -2.62 -8.16 -8.72
C ALA A 35 -2.86 -9.09 -9.92
N ARG A 36 -2.19 -10.25 -9.95
CA ARG A 36 -2.27 -11.25 -11.04
C ARG A 36 -3.40 -12.29 -10.87
N GLY A 37 -4.08 -12.30 -9.73
CA GLY A 37 -5.09 -13.32 -9.41
C GLY A 37 -4.49 -14.70 -9.07
N GLU A 38 -3.20 -14.73 -8.72
CA GLU A 38 -2.44 -15.94 -8.37
C GLU A 38 -2.22 -16.05 -6.85
N ALA A 39 -2.86 -15.18 -6.06
CA ALA A 39 -2.74 -15.19 -4.61
C ALA A 39 -3.32 -16.48 -4.01
N ARG A 40 -2.55 -17.06 -3.10
CA ARG A 40 -2.92 -18.18 -2.23
C ARG A 40 -3.12 -17.66 -0.81
N GLU A 41 -3.66 -18.49 0.07
CA GLU A 41 -3.91 -18.14 1.49
C GLU A 41 -2.65 -17.73 2.26
N ASP A 42 -1.46 -18.08 1.77
CA ASP A 42 -0.15 -17.73 2.35
C ASP A 42 0.57 -16.60 1.60
N SER A 43 -0.11 -15.94 0.66
CA SER A 43 0.51 -14.89 -0.17
C SER A 43 0.64 -13.57 0.56
N ASP A 44 1.78 -12.92 0.38
CA ASP A 44 1.99 -11.57 0.88
C ASP A 44 1.22 -10.54 0.01
N ILE A 45 0.77 -9.46 0.65
CA ILE A 45 0.17 -8.31 -0.04
C ILE A 45 1.29 -7.31 -0.36
N ASP A 46 1.54 -7.12 -1.65
CA ASP A 46 2.58 -6.23 -2.16
C ASP A 46 1.96 -4.90 -2.64
N ILE A 47 2.40 -3.77 -2.07
CA ILE A 47 1.93 -2.44 -2.45
C ILE A 47 3.09 -1.56 -2.87
N ALA A 48 2.93 -0.89 -4.01
CA ALA A 48 3.82 0.17 -4.43
C ALA A 48 3.18 1.53 -4.19
N ILE A 49 4.01 2.50 -3.79
CA ILE A 49 3.58 3.89 -3.66
C ILE A 49 4.56 4.84 -4.32
N GLU A 50 4.04 6.01 -4.66
CA GLU A 50 4.81 7.17 -5.06
C GLU A 50 4.54 8.30 -4.08
N LEU A 51 5.58 8.92 -3.56
CA LEU A 51 5.48 10.06 -2.65
C LEU A 51 5.87 11.34 -3.38
N ARG A 52 5.18 12.44 -3.05
CA ARG A 52 5.57 13.78 -3.48
C ARG A 52 7.02 14.05 -3.03
N PRO A 53 7.89 14.62 -3.88
CA PRO A 53 9.30 14.85 -3.53
C PRO A 53 9.49 15.59 -2.20
N GLU A 54 8.68 16.62 -1.93
CA GLU A 54 8.73 17.42 -0.71
C GLU A 54 8.20 16.69 0.54
N LYS A 55 7.50 15.57 0.37
CA LYS A 55 7.02 14.68 1.43
C LYS A 55 7.79 13.36 1.49
N LYS A 56 8.82 13.17 0.67
CA LYS A 56 9.65 11.96 0.60
C LYS A 56 10.62 11.90 1.80
N SER A 57 10.06 11.62 2.98
CA SER A 57 10.79 11.49 4.24
C SER A 57 10.66 10.07 4.81
N LEU A 58 11.66 9.65 5.60
CA LEU A 58 11.62 8.35 6.29
C LEU A 58 10.39 8.24 7.20
N SER A 59 10.02 9.33 7.88
CA SER A 59 8.84 9.36 8.75
C SER A 59 7.55 9.11 7.99
N ASN A 60 7.37 9.75 6.83
CA ASN A 60 6.18 9.53 6.01
C ASN A 60 6.16 8.11 5.45
N PHE A 61 7.31 7.59 5.03
CA PHE A 61 7.46 6.22 4.54
C PHE A 61 7.12 5.17 5.61
N ILE A 62 7.62 5.33 6.85
CA ILE A 62 7.27 4.46 7.98
C ILE A 62 5.79 4.64 8.34
N GLY A 63 5.28 5.87 8.31
CA GLY A 63 3.90 6.19 8.63
C GLY A 63 2.90 5.48 7.70
N ILE A 64 3.10 5.58 6.39
CA ILE A 64 2.25 4.89 5.42
C ILE A 64 2.40 3.37 5.53
N ARG A 65 3.62 2.84 5.74
CA ARG A 65 3.83 1.41 5.92
C ARG A 65 3.03 0.87 7.10
N ARG A 66 3.13 1.54 8.26
CA ARG A 66 2.37 1.16 9.46
C ARG A 66 0.87 1.29 9.26
N TYR A 67 0.44 2.33 8.55
CA TYR A 67 -0.97 2.53 8.23
C TYR A 67 -1.54 1.37 7.40
N LEU A 68 -0.81 0.91 6.38
CA LEU A 68 -1.21 -0.23 5.55
C LEU A 68 -1.13 -1.55 6.34
N GLU A 69 -0.07 -1.75 7.14
CA GLU A 69 0.10 -2.93 8.00
C GLU A 69 -1.03 -3.05 9.04
N GLN A 70 -1.51 -1.93 9.59
CA GLN A 70 -2.62 -1.93 10.55
C GLN A 70 -3.94 -2.38 9.91
N GLN A 71 -4.12 -2.14 8.61
CA GLN A 71 -5.31 -2.55 7.87
C GLN A 71 -5.23 -3.99 7.36
N PHE A 72 -4.10 -4.35 6.75
CA PHE A 72 -3.94 -5.64 6.05
C PHE A 72 -3.34 -6.73 6.94
N GLY A 73 -2.79 -6.36 8.10
CA GLY A 73 -2.20 -7.30 9.03
C GLY A 73 -0.85 -7.85 8.58
N PRO A 74 -0.41 -8.98 9.16
CA PRO A 74 0.96 -9.49 9.03
C PRO A 74 1.34 -10.02 7.64
N GLU A 75 0.38 -10.13 6.72
CA GLU A 75 0.57 -10.52 5.32
C GLU A 75 1.11 -9.36 4.46
N PHE A 76 1.10 -8.13 4.98
CA PHE A 76 1.70 -6.99 4.30
C PHE A 76 3.23 -6.98 4.47
N ARG A 77 3.96 -7.47 3.46
CA ARG A 77 5.43 -7.62 3.57
C ARG A 77 6.24 -6.78 2.59
N GLU A 78 5.80 -6.62 1.35
CA GLU A 78 6.61 -5.90 0.36
C GLU A 78 6.05 -4.52 0.05
N PHE A 79 6.93 -3.52 0.25
CA PHE A 79 6.63 -2.12 0.03
C PHE A 79 7.68 -1.50 -0.88
N ARG A 80 7.29 -1.20 -2.11
CA ARG A 80 8.18 -0.60 -3.12
C ARG A 80 7.86 0.88 -3.30
N GLY A 81 8.74 1.75 -2.82
CA GLY A 81 8.74 3.17 -3.20
C GLY A 81 9.65 3.36 -4.41
N GLN A 82 9.16 3.92 -5.52
CA GLN A 82 10.07 4.33 -6.59
C GLN A 82 10.90 5.53 -6.14
N PHE A 83 12.23 5.37 -6.20
CA PHE A 83 13.23 6.41 -6.00
C PHE A 83 13.60 7.04 -7.34
N THR A 84 12.63 7.57 -8.08
CA THR A 84 12.95 8.53 -9.13
C THR A 84 13.16 9.91 -8.53
#